data_AF-A0A1Q7ZDR7-F1
#
_entry.id   AF-A0A1Q7ZDR7-F1
#
_cell.length_a   1.000
_cell.length_b   1.000
_cell.length_c   1.000
_cell.angle_alpha   90.00
_cell.angle_beta   90.00
_cell.angle_gamma   90.00
#
_symmetry.space_group_name_H-M   'P 1'
#
loop_
_entity.id
_entity.type
_entity.pdbx_description
1 polymer ?
#
loop_
_entity_poly.entity_id
_entity_poly.type
_entity_poly.pdbx_seq_one_letter_code
_entity_poly.pdbx_strand_id
1 'polypeptide(L)'
;MARTRRADYHRSNRIRTLPLNDPEEAARAAQRLFGARDALSRRIFGSELLAVLAAQTGIAVPEVVVPDEHQPHRRSGGRIVYSLQGDYRRRAPSPHDPRVARAGKPLGRIRVPNRTPARGDIVRPTAFLNTLLHEFCHHHDAEALGLLRSFHTGGFYARLRHLRDQIEAGAGDGLEETAAGRSLRDGGSPLPLLERLWSIIRAL
;
A
#
# COMPACT_ATOMS: atom_id res chain seq x y z
N MET A 1 20.24 15.52 -16.19
CA MET A 1 19.70 14.68 -17.29
C MET A 1 18.25 14.32 -16.98
N ALA A 2 17.30 14.76 -17.81
CA ALA A 2 15.89 14.41 -17.66
C ALA A 2 15.67 12.94 -18.05
N ARG A 3 15.52 12.04 -17.07
CA ARG A 3 15.06 10.66 -17.33
C ARG A 3 13.70 10.71 -18.03
N THR A 4 13.59 10.06 -19.19
CA THR A 4 12.33 10.03 -19.95
C THR A 4 11.35 9.04 -19.30
N ARG A 5 10.05 9.37 -19.29
CA ARG A 5 8.99 8.51 -18.73
C ARG A 5 9.01 7.08 -19.30
N ARG A 6 9.41 6.94 -20.56
CA ARG A 6 9.55 5.65 -21.26
C ARG A 6 10.67 4.79 -20.68
N ALA A 7 11.81 5.37 -20.36
CA ALA A 7 12.93 4.64 -19.76
C ALA A 7 12.56 4.10 -18.36
N ASP A 8 11.91 4.92 -17.54
CA ASP A 8 11.41 4.52 -16.22
C ASP A 8 10.36 3.41 -16.32
N TYR A 9 9.45 3.49 -17.29
CA TYR A 9 8.47 2.43 -17.58
C TYR A 9 9.16 1.09 -17.88
N HIS A 10 10.07 1.06 -18.86
CA HIS A 10 10.75 -0.19 -19.24
C HIS A 10 11.62 -0.74 -18.11
N ARG A 11 12.22 0.12 -17.29
CA ARG A 11 12.98 -0.32 -16.11
C ARG A 11 12.08 -0.91 -15.04
N SER A 12 10.96 -0.26 -14.72
CA SER A 12 9.94 -0.81 -13.81
C SER A 12 9.42 -2.17 -14.30
N ASN A 13 9.20 -2.31 -15.62
CA ASN A 13 8.62 -3.52 -16.19
C ASN A 13 9.57 -4.74 -16.14
N ARG A 14 10.89 -4.53 -16.14
CA ARG A 14 11.89 -5.62 -16.11
C ARG A 14 12.07 -6.24 -14.72
N ILE A 15 11.89 -5.46 -13.67
CA ILE A 15 12.09 -5.91 -12.29
C ILE A 15 10.76 -6.51 -11.82
N ARG A 16 10.75 -7.76 -11.36
CA ARG A 16 9.49 -8.48 -11.08
C ARG A 16 9.36 -8.97 -9.64
N THR A 17 10.42 -8.83 -8.86
CA THR A 17 10.50 -9.34 -7.49
C THR A 17 10.83 -8.22 -6.51
N LEU A 18 10.34 -8.40 -5.29
CA LEU A 18 10.65 -7.61 -4.11
C LEU A 18 10.84 -8.64 -2.98
N PRO A 19 12.06 -9.13 -2.75
CA PRO A 19 12.32 -10.18 -1.78
C PRO A 19 12.27 -9.66 -0.34
N LEU A 20 11.81 -10.51 0.57
CA LEU A 20 11.81 -10.31 2.01
C LEU A 20 12.81 -11.29 2.63
N ASN A 21 13.63 -10.81 3.58
CA ASN A 21 14.61 -11.66 4.27
C ASN A 21 13.95 -12.54 5.34
N ASP A 22 12.87 -12.06 5.96
CA ASP A 22 12.09 -12.80 6.96
C ASP A 22 10.59 -12.60 6.69
N PRO A 23 10.00 -13.42 5.79
CA PRO A 23 8.58 -13.34 5.47
C PRO A 23 7.65 -13.56 6.69
N GLU A 24 8.08 -14.32 7.70
CA GLU A 24 7.26 -14.60 8.89
C GLU A 24 7.15 -13.36 9.80
N GLU A 25 8.23 -12.59 9.95
CA GLU A 25 8.18 -11.31 10.67
C GLU A 25 7.23 -10.32 9.99
N ALA A 26 7.31 -10.23 8.66
CA ALA A 26 6.38 -9.40 7.88
C ALA A 26 4.93 -9.88 8.03
N ALA A 27 4.69 -11.19 8.06
CA ALA A 27 3.38 -11.78 8.30
C ALA A 27 2.83 -11.45 9.69
N ARG A 28 3.64 -11.55 10.75
CA ARG A 28 3.24 -11.17 12.12
C ARG A 28 2.86 -9.69 12.23
N ALA A 29 3.59 -8.80 11.55
CA ALA A 29 3.24 -7.38 11.49
C ALA A 29 1.95 -7.14 10.68
N ALA A 30 1.79 -7.81 9.53
CA ALA A 30 0.59 -7.73 8.70
C ALA A 30 -0.67 -8.22 9.45
N GLN A 31 -0.54 -9.29 10.24
CA GLN A 31 -1.63 -9.85 11.03
C GLN A 31 -2.15 -8.86 12.09
N ARG A 32 -1.27 -8.12 12.74
CA ARG A 32 -1.66 -7.07 13.69
C ARG A 32 -2.42 -5.93 13.01
N LEU A 33 -1.94 -5.50 11.83
CA LEU A 33 -2.67 -4.52 11.02
C LEU A 33 -4.04 -5.05 10.55
N PHE A 34 -4.11 -6.34 10.21
CA PHE A 34 -5.34 -6.99 9.75
C PHE A 34 -6.44 -7.02 10.83
N GLY A 35 -6.06 -7.12 12.10
CA GLY A 35 -6.96 -6.97 13.24
C GLY A 35 -7.50 -5.54 13.43
N ALA A 36 -6.80 -4.52 12.95
CA ALA A 36 -7.12 -3.11 13.19
C ALA A 36 -8.31 -2.59 12.37
N ARG A 37 -9.16 -1.77 13.01
CA ARG A 37 -10.38 -1.21 12.40
C ARG A 37 -10.40 0.32 12.43
N ASP A 38 -9.97 0.93 13.52
CA ASP A 38 -9.90 2.39 13.65
C ASP A 38 -8.61 2.97 13.04
N ALA A 39 -8.64 4.27 12.77
CA ALA A 39 -7.55 4.98 12.11
C ALA A 39 -6.25 5.03 12.93
N LEU A 40 -6.34 5.13 14.26
CA LEU A 40 -5.18 5.21 15.14
C LEU A 40 -4.44 3.87 15.16
N SER A 41 -5.16 2.77 15.43
CA SER A 41 -4.59 1.43 15.41
C SER A 41 -3.98 1.08 14.05
N ARG A 42 -4.67 1.44 12.95
CA ARG A 42 -4.13 1.25 11.59
C ARG A 42 -2.88 2.06 11.31
N ARG A 43 -2.77 3.27 11.86
CA ARG A 43 -1.54 4.07 11.75
C ARG A 43 -0.40 3.43 12.54
N ILE A 44 -0.65 2.93 13.74
CA ILE A 44 0.36 2.28 14.60
C ILE A 44 0.85 0.99 13.93
N PHE A 45 -0.04 0.04 13.67
CA PHE A 45 0.33 -1.24 13.07
C PHE A 45 0.77 -1.11 11.60
N GLY A 46 0.26 -0.10 10.89
CA GLY A 46 0.75 0.25 9.56
C GLY A 46 2.19 0.76 9.58
N SER A 47 2.55 1.61 10.55
CA SER A 47 3.93 2.09 10.74
C SER A 47 4.87 0.92 11.03
N GLU A 48 4.42 -0.01 11.87
CA GLU A 48 5.18 -1.19 12.24
C GLU A 48 5.43 -2.12 11.04
N LEU A 49 4.39 -2.46 10.27
CA LEU A 49 4.55 -3.25 9.06
C LEU A 49 5.51 -2.57 8.08
N LEU A 50 5.37 -1.26 7.86
CA LEU A 50 6.26 -0.52 6.98
C LEU A 50 7.71 -0.50 7.48
N ALA A 51 7.94 -0.46 8.79
CA ALA A 51 9.28 -0.54 9.36
C ALA A 51 9.94 -1.90 9.11
N VAL A 52 9.20 -3.00 9.32
CA VAL A 52 9.67 -4.37 9.01
C VAL A 52 10.00 -4.50 7.53
N LEU A 53 9.07 -4.12 6.64
CA LEU A 53 9.29 -4.22 5.20
C LEU A 53 10.46 -3.36 4.73
N ALA A 54 10.59 -2.15 5.25
CA ALA A 54 11.69 -1.25 4.90
C ALA A 54 13.05 -1.78 5.37
N ALA A 55 13.13 -2.32 6.59
CA ALA A 55 14.34 -2.94 7.13
C ALA A 55 14.77 -4.14 6.27
N GLN A 56 13.84 -5.01 5.91
CA GLN A 56 14.14 -6.20 5.10
C GLN A 56 14.49 -5.87 3.64
N THR A 57 14.01 -4.74 3.11
CA THR A 57 14.33 -4.30 1.74
C THR A 57 15.45 -3.27 1.66
N GLY A 58 16.02 -2.86 2.79
CA GLY A 58 17.15 -1.93 2.85
C GLY A 58 16.80 -0.50 2.42
N ILE A 59 15.54 -0.07 2.59
CA ILE A 59 15.09 1.31 2.28
C ILE A 59 14.73 2.07 3.56
N ALA A 60 14.69 3.40 3.48
CA ALA A 60 14.21 4.22 4.60
C ALA A 60 12.72 3.95 4.89
N VAL A 61 12.30 4.03 6.15
CA VAL A 61 10.90 3.82 6.53
C VAL A 61 10.05 5.02 6.06
N PRO A 62 8.94 4.81 5.31
CA PRO A 62 8.04 5.90 4.96
C PRO A 62 7.15 6.30 6.14
N GLU A 63 6.73 7.56 6.18
CA GLU A 63 5.66 8.02 7.07
C GLU A 63 4.31 7.44 6.60
N VAL A 64 3.52 6.87 7.51
CA VAL A 64 2.11 6.52 7.22
C VAL A 64 1.13 7.47 7.89
N VAL A 65 0.12 7.87 7.13
CA VAL A 65 -0.99 8.69 7.60
C VAL A 65 -2.30 7.99 7.27
N VAL A 66 -3.10 7.76 8.30
CA VAL A 66 -4.41 7.10 8.19
C VAL A 66 -5.46 8.09 8.68
N PRO A 67 -5.98 8.96 7.81
CA PRO A 67 -7.03 9.88 8.23
C PRO A 67 -8.36 9.14 8.36
N ASP A 68 -9.14 9.45 9.39
CA ASP A 68 -10.50 8.90 9.56
C ASP A 68 -11.53 9.67 8.73
N GLU A 69 -11.27 9.79 7.44
CA GLU A 69 -12.08 10.55 6.49
C GLU A 69 -12.45 9.71 5.27
N HIS A 70 -13.46 10.17 4.52
CA HIS A 70 -13.87 9.52 3.28
C HIS A 70 -12.71 9.48 2.29
N GLN A 71 -12.56 8.35 1.61
CA GLN A 71 -11.71 8.25 0.44
C GLN A 71 -12.10 9.34 -0.59
N PRO A 72 -11.13 10.11 -1.11
CA PRO A 72 -11.38 11.08 -2.17
C PRO A 72 -12.04 10.39 -3.37
N HIS A 73 -13.11 10.96 -3.89
CA HIS A 73 -13.84 10.38 -5.01
C HIS A 73 -14.49 11.43 -5.89
N ARG A 74 -14.87 11.03 -7.09
CA ARG A 74 -15.62 11.84 -8.03
C ARG A 74 -16.90 11.12 -8.43
N ARG A 75 -17.98 11.88 -8.57
CA ARG A 75 -19.28 11.42 -9.05
C ARG A 75 -19.59 11.97 -10.43
N SER A 76 -20.27 11.18 -11.25
CA SER A 76 -20.91 11.61 -12.49
C SER A 76 -22.23 10.84 -12.66
N GLY A 77 -23.32 11.53 -12.97
CA GLY A 77 -24.65 10.91 -13.10
C GLY A 77 -25.09 10.14 -11.85
N GLY A 78 -24.77 10.64 -10.65
CA GLY A 78 -25.08 9.98 -9.37
C GLY A 78 -24.20 8.77 -9.02
N ARG A 79 -23.31 8.32 -9.91
CA ARG A 79 -22.43 7.16 -9.70
C ARG A 79 -21.01 7.60 -9.35
N ILE A 80 -20.32 6.84 -8.49
CA ILE A 80 -18.88 7.03 -8.30
C ILE A 80 -18.16 6.55 -9.57
N VAL A 81 -17.40 7.44 -10.19
CA VAL A 81 -16.58 7.15 -11.39
C VAL A 81 -15.09 7.07 -11.08
N TYR A 82 -14.69 7.47 -9.88
CA TYR A 82 -13.30 7.45 -9.43
C TYR A 82 -13.25 7.46 -7.91
N SER A 83 -12.33 6.71 -7.32
CA SER A 83 -11.99 6.77 -5.91
C SER A 83 -10.50 6.52 -5.69
N LEU A 84 -9.88 7.33 -4.84
CA LEU A 84 -8.49 7.17 -4.43
C LEU A 84 -8.44 6.41 -3.10
N GLN A 85 -7.95 5.18 -3.13
CA GLN A 85 -7.88 4.31 -1.95
C GLN A 85 -6.67 4.63 -1.07
N GLY A 86 -5.55 5.02 -1.70
CA GLY A 86 -4.33 5.47 -1.04
C GLY A 86 -3.46 6.28 -2.00
N ASP A 87 -2.45 6.96 -1.45
CA ASP A 87 -1.44 7.64 -2.25
C ASP A 87 -0.07 7.64 -1.59
N TYR A 88 0.95 7.31 -2.38
CA TYR A 88 2.36 7.52 -2.07
C TYR A 88 2.86 8.84 -2.65
N ARG A 89 3.62 9.59 -1.84
CA ARG A 89 4.37 10.76 -2.28
C ARG A 89 5.80 10.69 -1.78
N ARG A 90 6.74 10.89 -2.71
CA ARG A 90 8.14 11.15 -2.37
C ARG A 90 8.37 12.65 -2.18
N ARG A 91 8.87 13.03 -1.01
CA ARG A 91 9.28 14.40 -0.69
C ARG A 91 10.65 14.70 -1.32
N ALA A 92 10.93 15.98 -1.53
CA ALA A 92 12.25 16.42 -1.91
C ALA A 92 13.24 16.19 -0.73
N PRO A 93 14.44 15.63 -0.99
CA PRO A 93 15.46 15.49 0.03
C PRO A 93 15.87 16.83 0.64
N SER A 94 16.31 16.79 1.90
CA SER A 94 16.92 17.93 2.57
C SER A 94 18.26 18.27 1.90
N PRO A 95 18.60 19.57 1.74
CA PRO A 95 19.93 19.97 1.26
C PRO A 95 21.07 19.52 2.19
N HIS A 96 20.78 19.31 3.49
CA HIS A 96 21.79 18.99 4.51
C HIS A 96 21.93 17.49 4.77
N ASP A 97 20.88 16.71 4.50
CA ASP A 97 20.92 15.25 4.62
C ASP A 97 20.00 14.64 3.54
N PRO A 98 20.56 14.03 2.48
CA PRO A 98 19.77 13.49 1.38
C PRO A 98 18.91 12.27 1.78
N ARG A 99 19.08 11.72 2.99
CA ARG A 99 18.32 10.56 3.50
C ARG A 99 16.98 10.95 4.11
N VAL A 100 16.78 12.23 4.41
CA VAL A 100 15.53 12.77 4.99
C VAL A 100 15.01 13.92 4.14
N ALA A 101 13.72 14.22 4.28
CA ALA A 101 13.12 15.42 3.74
C ALA A 101 13.40 16.64 4.65
N ARG A 102 13.00 17.83 4.18
CA ARG A 102 13.06 19.07 4.99
C ARG A 102 12.41 18.87 6.37
N ALA A 103 13.00 19.51 7.38
CA ALA A 103 12.62 19.38 8.79
C ALA A 103 12.73 17.94 9.36
N GLY A 104 13.64 17.13 8.81
CA GLY A 104 13.92 15.77 9.32
C GLY A 104 12.82 14.74 9.07
N LYS A 105 11.86 15.03 8.19
CA LYS A 105 10.75 14.11 7.90
C LYS A 105 11.21 12.92 7.04
N PRO A 106 10.55 11.76 7.10
CA PRO A 106 10.78 10.68 6.15
C PRO A 106 10.60 11.13 4.69
N LEU A 107 11.43 10.60 3.77
CA LEU A 107 11.35 10.89 2.35
C LEU A 107 10.04 10.41 1.73
N GLY A 108 9.58 9.23 2.11
CA GLY A 108 8.29 8.67 1.69
C GLY A 108 7.16 9.08 2.62
N ARG A 109 6.00 9.38 2.04
CA ARG A 109 4.73 9.48 2.78
C ARG A 109 3.67 8.64 2.08
N ILE A 110 3.07 7.71 2.81
CA ILE A 110 1.94 6.91 2.39
C ILE A 110 0.69 7.40 3.12
N ARG A 111 -0.40 7.63 2.40
CA ARG A 111 -1.69 7.99 2.97
C ARG A 111 -2.75 6.99 2.55
N VAL A 112 -3.52 6.46 3.52
CA VAL A 112 -4.62 5.53 3.27
C VAL A 112 -5.84 5.93 4.12
N PRO A 113 -6.88 6.56 3.54
CA PRO A 113 -8.07 6.95 4.29
C PRO A 113 -8.84 5.76 4.84
N ASN A 114 -9.34 5.90 6.06
CA ASN A 114 -9.98 4.81 6.80
C ASN A 114 -11.46 4.60 6.45
N ARG A 115 -12.10 5.53 5.73
CA ARG A 115 -13.53 5.46 5.38
C ARG A 115 -13.75 5.32 3.88
N THR A 116 -14.71 4.49 3.48
CA THR A 116 -15.07 4.28 2.08
C THR A 116 -15.67 5.56 1.46
N PRO A 117 -15.61 5.73 0.12
CA PRO A 117 -15.88 7.03 -0.49
C PRO A 117 -17.33 7.52 -0.36
N ALA A 118 -18.32 6.67 -0.65
CA ALA A 118 -19.74 7.07 -0.62
C ALA A 118 -20.34 7.08 0.79
N ARG A 119 -20.32 5.92 1.45
CA ARG A 119 -21.05 5.69 2.69
C ARG A 119 -20.26 6.05 3.95
N GLY A 120 -18.95 6.22 3.82
CA GLY A 120 -18.10 6.45 4.99
C GLY A 120 -17.94 5.21 5.88
N ASP A 121 -18.29 4.02 5.38
CA ASP A 121 -18.08 2.77 6.10
C ASP A 121 -16.58 2.55 6.37
N ILE A 122 -16.23 1.87 7.46
CA ILE A 122 -14.83 1.50 7.73
C ILE A 122 -14.30 0.63 6.58
N VAL A 123 -13.14 1.01 6.03
CA VAL A 123 -12.49 0.23 4.96
C VAL A 123 -12.20 -1.18 5.48
N ARG A 124 -12.50 -2.20 4.67
CA ARG A 124 -12.25 -3.60 5.05
C ARG A 124 -10.75 -3.86 5.29
N PRO A 125 -10.38 -4.76 6.21
CA PRO A 125 -8.97 -4.99 6.56
C PRO A 125 -8.13 -5.48 5.38
N THR A 126 -8.65 -6.43 4.62
CA THR A 126 -8.03 -6.92 3.37
C THR A 126 -7.78 -5.79 2.39
N ALA A 127 -8.76 -4.90 2.19
CA ALA A 127 -8.63 -3.77 1.29
C ALA A 127 -7.59 -2.75 1.80
N PHE A 128 -7.58 -2.48 3.11
CA PHE A 128 -6.61 -1.59 3.73
C PHE A 128 -5.18 -2.12 3.58
N LEU A 129 -4.93 -3.38 3.95
CA LEU A 129 -3.62 -4.03 3.85
C LEU A 129 -3.12 -4.02 2.40
N ASN A 130 -3.97 -4.43 1.44
CA ASN A 130 -3.60 -4.42 0.03
C ASN A 130 -3.26 -3.02 -0.48
N THR A 131 -3.99 -2.00 -0.04
CA THR A 131 -3.69 -0.60 -0.38
C THR A 131 -2.35 -0.17 0.20
N LEU A 132 -2.08 -0.51 1.47
CA LEU A 132 -0.82 -0.16 2.12
C LEU A 132 0.38 -0.83 1.42
N LEU A 133 0.27 -2.12 1.08
CA LEU A 133 1.32 -2.85 0.35
C LEU A 133 1.53 -2.31 -1.07
N HIS A 134 0.46 -1.87 -1.73
CA HIS A 134 0.54 -1.19 -3.03
C HIS A 134 1.36 0.09 -2.95
N GLU A 135 1.03 0.97 -2.00
CA GLU A 135 1.76 2.23 -1.80
C GLU A 135 3.20 1.99 -1.31
N PHE A 136 3.44 0.93 -0.53
CA PHE A 136 4.80 0.52 -0.17
C PHE A 136 5.62 0.09 -1.41
N CYS A 137 5.01 -0.61 -2.37
CA CYS A 137 5.71 -0.96 -3.62
C CYS A 137 6.11 0.29 -4.41
N HIS A 138 5.27 1.34 -4.42
CA HIS A 138 5.65 2.64 -5.00
C HIS A 138 6.80 3.29 -4.24
N HIS A 139 6.82 3.18 -2.91
CA HIS A 139 7.93 3.68 -2.11
C HIS A 139 9.25 2.95 -2.41
N HIS A 140 9.21 1.62 -2.44
CA HIS A 140 10.34 0.77 -2.79
C HIS A 140 10.89 1.10 -4.19
N ASP A 141 10.02 1.25 -5.18
CA ASP A 141 10.44 1.69 -6.52
C ASP A 141 11.18 3.02 -6.51
N ALA A 142 10.74 3.96 -5.67
CA ALA A 142 11.35 5.26 -5.60
C ALA A 142 12.72 5.24 -4.90
N GLU A 143 12.86 4.46 -3.82
CA GLU A 143 14.09 4.42 -3.01
C GLU A 143 15.10 3.38 -3.52
N ALA A 144 14.70 2.12 -3.69
CA ALA A 144 15.59 1.04 -4.12
C ALA A 144 15.88 1.09 -5.62
N LEU A 145 14.87 1.45 -6.42
CA LEU A 145 15.04 1.52 -7.87
C LEU A 145 15.38 2.96 -8.32
N GLY A 146 15.14 4.00 -7.53
CA GLY A 146 15.35 5.38 -7.99
C GLY A 146 14.36 5.81 -9.07
N LEU A 147 13.18 5.19 -9.13
CA LEU A 147 12.11 5.53 -10.07
C LEU A 147 11.25 6.65 -9.46
N LEU A 148 11.60 7.91 -9.74
CA LEU A 148 10.86 9.08 -9.23
C LEU A 148 9.39 9.10 -9.69
N ARG A 149 9.08 8.38 -10.77
CA ARG A 149 7.72 8.05 -11.19
C ARG A 149 7.59 6.53 -11.28
N SER A 150 6.96 5.93 -10.29
CA SER A 150 6.62 4.51 -10.31
C SER A 150 5.31 4.31 -11.07
N PHE A 151 5.40 3.79 -12.30
CA PHE A 151 4.25 3.44 -13.12
C PHE A 151 3.74 2.04 -12.78
N HIS A 152 2.42 1.84 -12.89
CA HIS A 152 1.74 0.55 -12.81
C HIS A 152 2.03 -0.34 -14.03
N THR A 153 3.29 -0.77 -14.17
CA THR A 153 3.73 -1.68 -15.23
C THR A 153 3.45 -3.14 -14.86
N GLY A 154 3.61 -4.07 -15.81
CA GLY A 154 3.55 -5.50 -15.51
C GLY A 154 4.57 -5.92 -14.44
N GLY A 155 5.76 -5.33 -14.46
CA GLY A 155 6.79 -5.52 -13.42
C GLY A 155 6.37 -5.00 -12.05
N PHE A 156 5.70 -3.84 -11.98
CA PHE A 156 5.14 -3.34 -10.71
C PHE A 156 4.13 -4.33 -10.12
N TYR A 157 3.19 -4.82 -10.92
CA TYR A 157 2.21 -5.81 -10.45
C TYR A 157 2.85 -7.14 -10.06
N ALA A 158 3.91 -7.55 -10.75
CA ALA A 158 4.68 -8.73 -10.36
C ALA A 158 5.36 -8.54 -9.00
N ARG A 159 5.97 -7.38 -8.72
CA ARG A 159 6.57 -7.07 -7.42
C ARG A 159 5.54 -7.05 -6.30
N LEU A 160 4.41 -6.38 -6.52
CA LEU A 160 3.31 -6.33 -5.54
C LEU A 160 2.78 -7.73 -5.23
N ARG A 161 2.61 -8.58 -6.24
CA ARG A 161 2.23 -9.98 -6.06
C ARG A 161 3.29 -10.74 -5.27
N HIS A 162 4.56 -10.66 -5.68
CA HIS A 162 5.67 -11.33 -4.99
C HIS A 162 5.77 -10.94 -3.50
N LEU A 163 5.57 -9.65 -3.18
CA LEU A 163 5.52 -9.19 -1.80
C LEU A 163 4.36 -9.83 -1.02
N ARG A 164 3.17 -9.86 -1.61
CA ARG A 164 1.99 -10.46 -0.99
C ARG A 164 2.14 -11.96 -0.78
N ASP A 165 2.60 -12.68 -1.79
CA ASP A 165 2.76 -14.13 -1.75
C ASP A 165 3.74 -14.53 -0.63
N GLN A 166 4.82 -13.76 -0.41
CA GLN A 166 5.74 -13.99 0.71
C GLN A 166 5.08 -13.75 2.08
N ILE A 167 4.32 -12.67 2.25
CA ILE A 167 3.59 -12.40 3.50
C ILE A 167 2.54 -13.47 3.76
N GLU A 168 1.81 -13.90 2.73
CA GLU A 168 0.81 -14.96 2.83
C GLU A 168 1.48 -16.30 3.18
N ALA A 169 2.61 -16.64 2.55
CA ALA A 169 3.38 -17.84 2.89
C ALA A 169 3.94 -17.81 4.32
N GLY A 170 4.46 -16.66 4.77
CA GLY A 170 4.95 -16.47 6.14
C GLY A 170 3.87 -16.52 7.21
N ALA A 171 2.60 -16.35 6.84
CA ALA A 171 1.48 -16.48 7.76
C ALA A 171 1.02 -17.94 7.98
N GLY A 172 1.45 -18.89 7.14
CA GLY A 172 0.99 -20.28 7.21
C GLY A 172 -0.49 -20.40 6.83
N ASP A 173 -1.36 -20.67 7.81
CA ASP A 173 -2.81 -20.89 7.64
C ASP A 173 -3.60 -19.61 7.25
N GLY A 174 -2.89 -18.50 7.02
CA GLY A 174 -3.42 -17.25 6.48
C GLY A 174 -3.58 -16.14 7.51
N LEU A 175 -3.96 -14.95 7.04
CA LEU A 175 -4.24 -13.80 7.90
C LEU A 175 -5.67 -13.90 8.45
N GLU A 176 -5.82 -14.23 9.72
CA GLU A 176 -7.14 -14.40 10.35
C GLU A 176 -7.72 -13.06 10.85
N GLU A 177 -9.00 -12.78 10.57
CA GLU A 177 -9.71 -11.72 11.32
C GLU A 177 -9.88 -12.21 12.77
N THR A 178 -9.45 -11.42 13.76
CA THR A 178 -9.68 -11.73 15.18
C THR A 178 -11.17 -11.98 15.46
N ALA A 179 -11.49 -12.79 16.48
CA ALA A 179 -12.87 -13.21 16.79
C ALA A 179 -13.89 -12.04 16.89
N ALA A 180 -13.45 -10.85 17.27
CA ALA A 180 -14.27 -9.63 17.30
C ALA A 180 -14.74 -9.15 15.89
N GLY A 181 -14.04 -9.53 14.81
CA GLY A 181 -14.38 -9.20 13.42
C GLY A 181 -15.38 -10.14 12.75
N ARG A 182 -15.50 -11.40 13.24
CA ARG A 182 -16.40 -12.42 12.66
C ARG A 182 -17.90 -12.12 12.88
N SER A 183 -18.25 -11.39 13.93
CA SER A 183 -19.67 -11.18 14.34
C SER A 183 -20.50 -10.25 13.43
N LEU A 184 -19.95 -9.77 12.30
CA LEU A 184 -20.63 -8.79 11.41
C LEU A 184 -20.91 -9.30 9.99
N ARG A 185 -20.84 -10.61 9.73
CA ARG A 185 -21.05 -11.15 8.38
C ARG A 185 -22.03 -12.31 8.38
N ASP A 186 -23.30 -11.97 8.27
CA ASP A 186 -24.25 -12.81 7.56
C ASP A 186 -24.79 -12.01 6.35
N GLY A 187 -24.78 -12.64 5.17
CA GLY A 187 -25.32 -12.07 3.93
C GLY A 187 -24.30 -11.46 2.94
N GLY A 188 -23.71 -12.30 2.08
CA GLY A 188 -23.16 -11.84 0.79
C GLY A 188 -22.03 -12.71 0.24
N SER A 189 -22.36 -13.52 -0.77
CA SER A 189 -21.45 -14.41 -1.52
C SER A 189 -20.17 -13.72 -2.01
N PRO A 190 -18.99 -14.36 -1.93
CA PRO A 190 -17.72 -13.74 -2.31
C PRO A 190 -17.51 -13.78 -3.83
N LEU A 191 -17.46 -12.60 -4.46
CA LEU A 191 -16.88 -12.48 -5.80
C LEU A 191 -15.34 -12.58 -5.72
N PRO A 192 -14.66 -13.23 -6.70
CA PRO A 192 -13.22 -13.45 -6.68
C PRO A 192 -12.39 -12.15 -6.56
N LEU A 193 -11.33 -12.21 -5.76
CA LEU A 193 -10.46 -11.10 -5.33
C LEU A 193 -9.82 -10.30 -6.48
N LEU A 194 -9.67 -10.91 -7.65
CA LEU A 194 -8.94 -10.35 -8.79
C LEU A 194 -9.76 -9.35 -9.63
N GLU A 195 -11.09 -9.42 -9.65
CA GLU A 195 -11.94 -8.53 -10.48
C GLU A 195 -12.14 -7.12 -9.88
N ARG A 196 -11.93 -6.95 -8.57
CA ARG A 196 -12.05 -5.64 -7.89
C ARG A 196 -10.82 -4.75 -8.03
N LEU A 197 -9.70 -5.29 -8.51
CA LEU A 197 -8.43 -4.57 -8.74
C LEU A 197 -8.37 -3.82 -10.08
N TRP A 198 -9.39 -3.96 -10.95
CA TRP A 198 -9.32 -3.49 -12.34
C TRP A 198 -10.09 -2.20 -12.66
N SER A 199 -10.67 -1.48 -11.68
CA SER A 199 -11.38 -0.22 -11.97
C SER A 199 -10.49 1.05 -12.02
N ILE A 200 -9.16 0.93 -11.90
CA ILE A 200 -8.26 2.10 -11.80
C ILE A 200 -7.27 2.25 -12.98
N ILE A 201 -7.18 1.31 -13.92
CA ILE A 201 -6.19 1.39 -15.03
C ILE A 201 -6.77 1.92 -16.37
N ARG A 202 -8.04 2.32 -16.46
CA ARG A 202 -8.57 2.98 -17.67
C ARG A 202 -9.41 4.20 -17.34
N ALA A 203 -8.72 5.31 -17.06
CA ALA A 203 -9.29 6.65 -17.21
C ALA A 203 -8.23 7.70 -17.63
N LEU A 204 -7.15 7.27 -18.29
CA LEU A 204 -6.30 8.04 -19.20
C LEU A 204 -5.66 7.08 -20.21
#